data_AF-A0A2D8FKF1-F1
#
_entry.id   AF-A0A2D8FKF1-F1
#
_cell.length_a   1.000
_cell.length_b   1.000
_cell.length_c   1.000
_cell.angle_alpha   90.00
_cell.angle_beta   90.00
_cell.angle_gamma   90.00
#
_symmetry.space_group_name_H-M   'P 1'
#
loop_
_entity.id
_entity.type
_entity.pdbx_description
1 polymer ?
#
loop_
_entity_poly.entity_id
_entity_poly.type
_entity_poly.pdbx_seq_one_letter_code
_entity_poly.pdbx_strand_id
1 'polypeptide(L)'
;MGGDRAMKTHRHGDATMIASPLMQATADRIKALRAARALTQEDLAALAGRSVASVQRIERGEKVSAYTIASIAAAFDITAEALTAAPNDDRPYLPLATINGGRALVGLMTGCSRLDFGFDELDTLDQAEMLEAFHDFCAGLVGDGAPATPLAITRSELEGRAKLTALSERGFVVSGAALAITAHEVDDDGGAGIAILFAQWDETIAVLRVGVGRTLDRA
;
A
#
# COMPACT_ATOMS: atom_id res chain seq x y z
N MET A 1 35.17 42.37 4.74
CA MET A 1 34.04 42.80 3.88
C MET A 1 34.25 42.09 2.55
N GLY A 2 33.50 41.08 2.13
CA GLY A 2 32.09 40.76 2.35
C GLY A 2 31.45 40.60 0.97
N GLY A 3 30.73 39.50 0.72
CA GLY A 3 30.04 39.21 -0.54
C GLY A 3 30.47 37.87 -1.12
N ASP A 4 30.17 36.76 -0.44
CA ASP A 4 28.89 36.03 -0.49
C ASP A 4 28.70 35.29 -1.83
N ARG A 5 28.94 33.98 -1.75
CA ARG A 5 28.92 33.02 -2.86
C ARG A 5 27.50 32.45 -2.88
N ALA A 6 26.62 33.09 -3.63
CA ALA A 6 25.22 32.69 -3.76
C ALA A 6 25.13 31.24 -4.29
N MET A 7 24.68 30.38 -3.37
CA MET A 7 24.31 28.99 -3.55
C MET A 7 23.19 28.91 -4.59
N LYS A 8 23.47 28.25 -5.73
CA LYS A 8 22.42 27.88 -6.69
C LYS A 8 21.45 26.94 -5.98
N THR A 9 20.25 27.44 -5.75
CA THR A 9 19.12 26.66 -5.29
C THR A 9 18.81 25.58 -6.31
N HIS A 10 19.04 24.32 -5.92
CA HIS A 10 18.51 23.17 -6.63
C HIS A 10 16.99 23.26 -6.56
N ARG A 11 16.35 23.54 -7.69
CA ARG A 11 14.91 23.34 -7.88
C ARG A 11 14.63 21.84 -7.73
N HIS A 12 14.06 21.44 -6.60
CA HIS A 12 13.28 20.21 -6.49
C HIS A 12 11.92 20.48 -7.12
N GLY A 13 11.75 20.04 -8.35
CA GLY A 13 10.49 20.04 -9.07
C GLY A 13 10.55 18.91 -10.08
N ASP A 14 10.01 17.76 -9.68
CA ASP A 14 9.27 16.84 -10.54
C ASP A 14 8.73 15.70 -9.64
N ALA A 15 7.72 16.06 -8.84
CA ALA A 15 6.75 15.08 -8.39
C ALA A 15 5.83 14.81 -9.59
N THR A 16 6.13 13.77 -10.36
CA THR A 16 5.20 13.20 -11.34
C THR A 16 3.85 13.01 -10.64
N MET A 17 2.82 13.71 -11.13
CA MET A 17 1.44 13.57 -10.69
C MET A 17 0.93 12.18 -11.08
N ILE A 18 1.27 11.16 -10.28
CA ILE A 18 0.51 9.93 -10.22
C ILE A 18 -0.72 10.24 -9.35
N ALA A 19 -1.93 10.05 -9.88
CA ALA A 19 -3.14 10.15 -9.08
C ALA A 19 -2.98 9.30 -7.80
N SER A 20 -3.29 9.84 -6.62
CA SER A 20 -3.22 9.04 -5.40
C SER A 20 -4.01 7.74 -5.58
N PRO A 21 -3.49 6.57 -5.16
CA PRO A 21 -4.20 5.28 -5.27
C PRO A 21 -5.63 5.34 -4.72
N LEU A 22 -5.85 6.16 -3.69
CA LEU A 22 -7.16 6.43 -3.10
C LEU A 22 -8.14 7.14 -4.06
N MET A 23 -7.67 8.08 -4.88
CA MET A 23 -8.52 8.78 -5.87
C MET A 23 -8.90 7.86 -7.01
N GLN A 24 -8.01 6.96 -7.43
CA GLN A 24 -8.35 5.94 -8.41
C GLN A 24 -9.42 4.98 -7.89
N ALA A 25 -9.26 4.48 -6.66
CA ALA A 25 -10.27 3.63 -6.03
C ALA A 25 -11.64 4.33 -5.88
N THR A 26 -11.63 5.63 -5.56
CA THR A 26 -12.86 6.44 -5.48
C THR A 26 -13.52 6.57 -6.87
N ALA A 27 -12.73 6.79 -7.92
CA ALA A 27 -13.21 6.89 -9.29
C ALA A 27 -13.90 5.61 -9.76
N ASP A 28 -13.30 4.46 -9.48
CA ASP A 28 -13.84 3.16 -9.89
C ASP A 28 -15.10 2.81 -9.12
N ARG A 29 -15.17 3.19 -7.83
CA ARG A 29 -16.40 3.06 -7.03
C ARG A 29 -17.55 3.89 -7.59
N ILE A 30 -17.28 5.12 -8.05
CA ILE A 30 -18.28 5.97 -8.69
C ILE A 30 -18.81 5.33 -9.98
N LYS A 31 -17.92 4.82 -10.84
CA LYS A 31 -18.31 4.09 -12.07
C LYS A 31 -19.18 2.88 -11.75
N ALA A 32 -18.81 2.10 -10.74
CA ALA A 32 -19.57 0.91 -10.33
C ALA A 32 -20.97 1.26 -9.82
N LEU A 33 -21.08 2.27 -8.94
CA LEU A 33 -22.38 2.75 -8.44
C LEU A 33 -23.26 3.29 -9.57
N ARG A 34 -22.65 4.00 -10.52
CA ARG A 34 -23.32 4.54 -11.70
C ARG A 34 -23.87 3.42 -12.59
N ALA A 35 -23.06 2.39 -12.86
CA ALA A 35 -23.49 1.22 -13.63
C ALA A 35 -24.61 0.42 -12.92
N ALA A 36 -24.48 0.20 -11.61
CA ALA A 36 -25.47 -0.52 -10.81
C ALA A 36 -26.84 0.18 -10.78
N ARG A 37 -26.87 1.50 -10.93
CA ARG A 37 -28.10 2.32 -10.99
C ARG A 37 -28.52 2.69 -12.42
N ALA A 38 -27.86 2.14 -13.44
CA ALA A 38 -28.10 2.43 -14.86
C ALA A 38 -28.06 3.94 -15.20
N LEU A 39 -27.15 4.68 -14.56
CA LEU A 39 -27.00 6.13 -14.74
C LEU A 39 -25.95 6.44 -15.82
N THR A 40 -26.18 7.48 -16.62
CA THR A 40 -25.14 8.11 -17.46
C THR A 40 -24.30 9.11 -16.67
N GLN A 41 -23.19 9.60 -17.24
CA GLN A 41 -22.40 10.66 -16.59
C GLN A 41 -23.22 11.95 -16.47
N GLU A 42 -24.08 12.21 -17.46
CA GLU A 42 -25.05 13.29 -17.51
C GLU A 42 -26.09 13.16 -16.40
N ASP A 43 -26.64 11.96 -16.19
CA ASP A 43 -27.61 11.72 -15.12
C ASP A 43 -26.98 11.92 -13.73
N LEU A 44 -25.77 11.40 -13.52
CA LEU A 44 -25.04 11.60 -12.27
C LEU A 44 -24.71 13.08 -12.04
N ALA A 45 -24.31 13.80 -13.09
CA ALA A 45 -24.05 15.23 -13.02
C ALA A 45 -25.32 16.01 -12.61
N ALA A 46 -26.47 15.67 -13.20
CA ALA A 46 -27.74 16.28 -12.85
C ALA A 46 -28.14 15.99 -11.39
N LEU A 47 -28.03 14.74 -10.94
CA LEU A 47 -28.35 14.33 -9.57
C LEU A 47 -27.44 14.98 -8.53
N ALA A 48 -26.14 15.10 -8.83
CA ALA A 48 -25.15 15.69 -7.93
C ALA A 48 -25.10 17.23 -7.99
N GLY A 49 -25.86 17.88 -8.88
CA GLY A 49 -25.77 19.31 -9.12
C GLY A 49 -24.39 19.76 -9.63
N ARG A 50 -23.75 18.95 -10.47
CA ARG A 50 -22.40 19.15 -11.03
C ARG A 50 -22.42 19.22 -12.55
N SER A 51 -21.30 19.65 -13.12
CA SER A 51 -21.12 19.56 -14.57
C SER A 51 -20.66 18.15 -14.96
N VAL A 52 -21.01 17.73 -16.18
CA VAL A 52 -20.54 16.47 -16.77
C VAL A 52 -19.00 16.41 -16.79
N ALA A 53 -18.35 17.53 -17.09
CA ALA A 53 -16.90 17.66 -17.04
C ALA A 53 -16.33 17.40 -15.63
N SER A 54 -17.02 17.83 -14.56
CA SER A 54 -16.60 17.50 -13.19
C SER A 54 -16.73 16.01 -12.90
N VAL A 55 -17.81 15.35 -13.33
CA VAL A 55 -17.99 13.89 -13.17
C VAL A 55 -16.89 13.13 -13.92
N GLN A 56 -16.60 13.51 -15.16
CA GLN A 56 -15.55 12.91 -15.97
C GLN A 56 -14.16 13.02 -15.32
N ARG A 57 -13.82 14.19 -14.78
CA ARG A 57 -12.56 14.39 -14.06
C ARG A 57 -12.43 13.45 -12.87
N ILE A 58 -13.49 13.29 -12.10
CA ILE A 58 -13.50 12.38 -10.93
C ILE A 58 -13.38 10.92 -11.38
N GLU A 59 -14.13 10.51 -12.41
CA GLU A 59 -14.04 9.14 -12.95
C GLU A 59 -12.69 8.84 -13.61
N ARG A 60 -11.88 9.85 -13.92
CA ARG A 60 -10.47 9.72 -14.34
C ARG A 60 -9.47 9.72 -13.17
N GLY A 61 -9.94 9.74 -11.92
CA GLY A 61 -9.08 9.76 -10.74
C GLY A 61 -8.42 11.12 -10.46
N GLU A 62 -8.90 12.20 -11.09
CA GLU A 62 -8.36 13.53 -10.82
C GLU A 62 -8.79 14.03 -9.43
N LYS A 63 -7.88 14.74 -8.77
CA LYS A 63 -8.16 15.36 -7.47
C LYS A 63 -9.27 16.40 -7.59
N VAL A 64 -10.32 16.24 -6.79
CA VAL A 64 -11.42 17.20 -6.67
C VAL A 64 -11.60 17.69 -5.23
N SER A 65 -12.42 18.72 -5.05
CA SER A 65 -12.72 19.25 -3.72
C SER A 65 -13.56 18.25 -2.90
N ALA A 66 -13.42 18.30 -1.57
CA ALA A 66 -14.27 17.53 -0.66
C ALA A 66 -15.77 17.84 -0.85
N TYR A 67 -16.11 19.09 -1.19
CA TYR A 67 -17.48 19.48 -1.52
C TYR A 67 -18.01 18.72 -2.75
N THR A 68 -17.17 18.51 -3.76
CA THR A 68 -17.52 17.74 -4.95
C THR A 68 -17.77 16.27 -4.61
N ILE A 69 -16.88 15.67 -3.80
CA ILE A 69 -17.05 14.28 -3.32
C ILE A 69 -18.36 14.14 -2.53
N ALA A 70 -18.66 15.07 -1.62
CA ALA A 70 -19.88 15.04 -0.82
C ALA A 70 -21.15 15.12 -1.69
N SER A 71 -21.15 15.94 -2.74
CA SER A 71 -22.29 16.01 -3.67
C SER A 71 -22.50 14.73 -4.48
N ILE A 72 -21.42 14.08 -4.91
CA ILE A 72 -21.51 12.79 -5.61
C ILE A 72 -22.00 11.69 -4.66
N ALA A 73 -21.49 11.68 -3.42
CA ALA A 73 -21.94 10.73 -2.39
C ALA A 73 -23.44 10.89 -2.09
N ALA A 74 -23.91 12.14 -1.97
CA ALA A 74 -25.32 12.44 -1.77
C ALA A 74 -26.19 11.96 -2.94
N ALA A 75 -25.74 12.06 -4.19
CA ALA A 75 -26.47 11.52 -5.35
C ALA A 75 -26.62 9.99 -5.32
N PHE A 76 -25.78 9.31 -4.52
CA PHE A 76 -25.84 7.87 -4.28
C PHE A 76 -26.46 7.50 -2.92
N ASP A 77 -26.98 8.45 -2.14
CA ASP A 77 -27.50 8.23 -0.79
C ASP A 77 -26.49 7.54 0.15
N ILE A 78 -25.20 7.85 0.00
CA ILE A 78 -24.13 7.37 0.88
C ILE A 78 -23.32 8.54 1.45
N THR A 79 -22.52 8.28 2.49
CA THR A 79 -21.64 9.31 3.05
C THR A 79 -20.39 9.50 2.19
N ALA A 80 -19.74 10.66 2.33
CA ALA A 80 -18.47 10.92 1.65
C ALA A 80 -17.40 9.91 2.09
N GLU A 81 -17.37 9.55 3.36
CA GLU A 81 -16.47 8.55 3.93
C GLU A 81 -16.70 7.18 3.30
N ALA A 82 -17.96 6.77 3.11
CA ALA A 82 -18.29 5.50 2.47
C ALA A 82 -17.91 5.50 0.97
N LEU A 83 -18.03 6.65 0.30
CA LEU A 83 -17.65 6.80 -1.10
C LEU A 83 -16.13 6.76 -1.29
N THR A 84 -15.37 7.37 -0.38
CA THR A 84 -13.89 7.40 -0.42
C THR A 84 -13.24 6.28 0.38
N ALA A 85 -14.03 5.46 1.08
CA ALA A 85 -13.51 4.30 1.78
C ALA A 85 -12.78 3.43 0.78
N ALA A 86 -11.60 2.95 1.17
CA ALA A 86 -10.94 1.88 0.47
C ALA A 86 -11.97 0.76 0.18
N PRO A 87 -11.94 0.14 -1.02
CA PRO A 87 -12.89 -0.91 -1.36
C PRO A 87 -13.06 -1.89 -0.20
N ASN A 88 -14.30 -2.28 0.11
CA ASN A 88 -14.50 -3.42 1.00
C ASN A 88 -13.85 -4.60 0.30
N ASP A 89 -12.73 -5.00 0.86
CA ASP A 89 -11.89 -6.02 0.30
C ASP A 89 -12.44 -7.36 0.77
N ASP A 90 -13.27 -7.99 -0.07
CA ASP A 90 -13.84 -9.31 0.18
C ASP A 90 -12.78 -10.44 0.14
N ARG A 91 -11.51 -10.10 -0.04
CA ARG A 91 -10.41 -11.05 0.08
C ARG A 91 -10.34 -11.61 1.50
N PRO A 92 -10.14 -12.93 1.65
CA PRO A 92 -10.05 -13.56 2.96
C PRO A 92 -8.92 -12.91 3.77
N TYR A 93 -9.12 -12.75 5.08
CA TYR A 93 -8.04 -12.32 5.95
C TYR A 93 -6.88 -13.31 5.88
N LEU A 94 -5.66 -12.81 5.72
CA LEU A 94 -4.45 -13.61 5.82
C LEU A 94 -4.19 -13.84 7.33
N PRO A 95 -4.26 -15.08 7.84
CA PRO A 95 -4.01 -15.32 9.25
C PRO A 95 -2.53 -15.10 9.58
N LEU A 96 -2.20 -13.90 10.08
CA LEU A 96 -0.85 -13.61 10.54
C LEU A 96 -0.56 -14.28 11.88
N ALA A 97 0.58 -14.95 11.97
CA ALA A 97 1.10 -15.49 13.22
C ALA A 97 2.05 -14.47 13.87
N THR A 98 2.01 -14.35 15.20
CA THR A 98 2.99 -13.54 15.92
C THR A 98 4.39 -14.14 15.77
N ILE A 99 5.35 -13.31 15.40
CA ILE A 99 6.75 -13.68 15.19
C ILE A 99 7.56 -13.09 16.33
N ASN A 100 8.06 -13.95 17.21
CA ASN A 100 8.87 -13.53 18.36
C ASN A 100 10.29 -14.11 18.33
N GLY A 101 10.64 -14.93 17.34
CA GLY A 101 11.94 -15.60 17.25
C GLY A 101 12.62 -15.33 15.91
N GLY A 102 13.93 -15.10 15.92
CA GLY A 102 14.70 -14.86 14.71
C GLY A 102 14.66 -16.00 13.71
N ARG A 103 14.67 -17.26 14.17
CA ARG A 103 14.46 -18.45 13.31
C ARG A 103 13.11 -18.44 12.60
N ALA A 104 12.04 -18.05 13.30
CA ALA A 104 10.71 -17.95 12.69
C ALA A 104 10.66 -16.81 11.66
N LEU A 105 11.29 -15.67 11.97
CA LEU A 105 11.40 -14.53 11.05
C LEU A 105 12.18 -14.87 9.78
N VAL A 106 13.40 -15.40 9.92
CA VAL A 106 14.24 -15.79 8.78
C VAL A 106 13.59 -16.94 7.99
N GLY A 107 12.99 -17.91 8.69
CA GLY A 107 12.28 -19.01 8.06
C GLY A 107 11.07 -18.57 7.24
N LEU A 108 10.34 -17.55 7.69
CA LEU A 108 9.25 -16.94 6.92
C LEU A 108 9.76 -16.29 5.62
N MET A 109 10.87 -15.55 5.70
CA MET A 109 11.43 -14.83 4.56
C MET A 109 12.05 -15.77 3.52
N THR A 110 12.53 -16.93 3.96
CA THR A 110 13.23 -17.89 3.11
C THR A 110 12.30 -18.40 2.00
N GLY A 111 12.67 -18.15 0.74
CA GLY A 111 11.90 -18.56 -0.43
C GLY A 111 10.77 -17.60 -0.82
N CYS A 112 10.62 -16.46 -0.14
CA CYS A 112 9.74 -15.39 -0.58
C CYS A 112 10.47 -14.48 -1.59
N SER A 113 9.79 -14.10 -2.67
CA SER A 113 10.34 -13.25 -3.74
C SER A 113 10.48 -11.80 -3.30
N ARG A 114 9.60 -11.33 -2.42
CA ARG A 114 9.58 -9.95 -1.91
C ARG A 114 8.91 -9.86 -0.55
N LEU A 115 9.09 -8.70 0.06
CA LEU A 115 8.52 -8.31 1.34
C LEU A 115 7.35 -7.35 1.11
N ASP A 116 6.18 -7.68 1.67
CA ASP A 116 5.09 -6.75 1.94
C ASP A 116 5.17 -6.36 3.42
N PHE A 117 5.58 -5.12 3.70
CA PHE A 117 5.79 -4.62 5.05
C PHE A 117 4.81 -3.49 5.36
N GLY A 118 4.09 -3.63 6.48
CA GLY A 118 3.16 -2.63 6.98
C GLY A 118 3.35 -2.39 8.47
N PHE A 119 2.95 -1.21 8.93
CA PHE A 119 3.03 -0.84 10.33
C PHE A 119 1.89 0.09 10.73
N ASP A 120 1.54 0.05 12.02
CA ASP A 120 0.57 0.96 12.62
C ASP A 120 1.19 2.34 12.88
N GLU A 121 0.44 3.25 13.51
CA GLU A 121 0.92 4.61 13.80
C GLU A 121 2.19 4.63 14.67
N LEU A 122 3.12 5.54 14.34
CA LEU A 122 4.38 5.76 15.05
C LEU A 122 4.34 7.11 15.75
N ASP A 123 4.67 7.11 17.04
CA ASP A 123 4.56 8.29 17.90
C ASP A 123 5.88 9.06 18.02
N THR A 124 7.02 8.42 17.74
CA THR A 124 8.35 9.04 17.92
C THR A 124 9.32 8.75 16.77
N LEU A 125 10.32 9.63 16.62
CA LEU A 125 11.39 9.45 15.63
C LEU A 125 12.20 8.17 15.90
N ASP A 126 12.52 7.90 17.17
CA ASP A 126 13.23 6.68 17.59
C ASP A 126 12.49 5.40 17.16
N GLN A 127 11.15 5.41 17.17
CA GLN A 127 10.35 4.28 16.68
C GLN A 127 10.46 4.14 15.16
N ALA A 128 10.44 5.25 14.42
CA ALA A 128 10.60 5.25 12.98
C ALA A 128 11.97 4.73 12.54
N GLU A 129 13.06 5.21 13.15
CA GLU A 129 14.43 4.75 12.86
C GLU A 129 14.59 3.25 13.15
N MET A 130 14.02 2.78 14.27
CA MET A 130 14.04 1.36 14.60
C MET A 130 13.29 0.52 13.58
N LEU A 131 12.12 0.98 13.16
CA LEU A 131 11.27 0.26 12.23
C LEU A 131 11.89 0.23 10.83
N GLU A 132 12.49 1.33 10.39
CA GLU A 132 13.28 1.39 9.14
C GLU A 132 14.43 0.38 9.19
N ALA A 133 15.21 0.36 10.28
CA ALA A 133 16.28 -0.62 10.46
C ALA A 133 15.78 -2.07 10.51
N PHE A 134 14.53 -2.30 10.92
CA PHE A 134 13.90 -3.63 10.90
C PHE A 134 13.39 -4.00 9.51
N HIS A 135 12.76 -3.05 8.81
CA HIS A 135 12.34 -3.17 7.43
C HIS A 135 13.52 -3.54 6.53
N ASP A 136 14.61 -2.77 6.59
CA ASP A 136 15.78 -2.98 5.73
C ASP A 136 16.43 -4.35 5.96
N PHE A 137 16.49 -4.76 7.23
CA PHE A 137 16.93 -6.10 7.58
C PHE A 137 16.04 -7.18 6.94
N CYS A 138 14.71 -7.06 7.04
CA CYS A 138 13.78 -8.02 6.46
C CYS A 138 13.81 -8.00 4.92
N ALA A 139 13.90 -6.82 4.31
CA ALA A 139 14.01 -6.64 2.86
C ALA A 139 15.29 -7.29 2.31
N GLY A 140 16.37 -7.31 3.10
CA GLY A 140 17.59 -8.04 2.76
C GLY A 140 17.51 -9.57 2.88
N LEU A 141 16.43 -10.13 3.44
CA LEU A 141 16.24 -11.58 3.59
C LEU A 141 15.41 -12.21 2.47
N VAL A 142 14.66 -11.40 1.70
CA VAL A 142 13.80 -11.87 0.60
C VAL A 142 14.51 -11.76 -0.75
N GLY A 143 14.02 -12.51 -1.74
CA GLY A 143 14.52 -12.50 -3.13
C GLY A 143 15.37 -13.71 -3.50
N ASP A 144 15.74 -13.78 -4.78
CA ASP A 144 16.37 -14.95 -5.42
C ASP A 144 17.89 -15.02 -5.23
N GLY A 145 18.37 -14.62 -4.05
CA GLY A 145 19.78 -14.68 -3.69
C GLY A 145 20.32 -16.11 -3.66
N ALA A 146 21.64 -16.26 -3.88
CA ALA A 146 22.30 -17.55 -3.68
C ALA A 146 22.01 -18.09 -2.26
N PRO A 147 21.84 -19.41 -2.10
CA PRO A 147 21.50 -20.00 -0.81
C PRO A 147 22.52 -19.61 0.26
N ALA A 148 22.02 -19.05 1.35
CA ALA A 148 22.86 -18.59 2.45
C ALA A 148 23.59 -19.76 3.12
N THR A 149 24.85 -19.53 3.51
CA THR A 149 25.60 -20.52 4.30
C THR A 149 24.98 -20.70 5.68
N PRO A 150 25.16 -21.86 6.35
CA PRO A 150 24.62 -22.08 7.70
C PRO A 150 25.02 -20.98 8.70
N LEU A 151 26.26 -20.49 8.64
CA LEU A 151 26.73 -19.41 9.51
C LEU A 151 26.03 -18.08 9.21
N ALA A 152 25.79 -17.77 7.93
CA ALA A 152 25.04 -16.57 7.55
C ALA A 152 23.59 -16.64 8.05
N ILE A 153 22.95 -17.81 7.92
CA ILE A 153 21.60 -18.05 8.47
C ILE A 153 21.59 -17.81 9.97
N THR A 154 22.49 -18.44 10.74
CA THR A 154 22.55 -18.25 12.20
C THR A 154 22.80 -16.79 12.58
N ARG A 155 23.64 -16.06 11.84
CA ARG A 155 23.85 -14.63 12.07
C ARG A 155 22.56 -13.83 11.87
N SER A 156 21.86 -14.06 10.76
CA SER A 156 20.56 -13.42 10.49
C SER A 156 19.52 -13.78 11.55
N GLU A 157 19.48 -15.03 12.02
CA GLU A 157 18.57 -15.42 13.11
C GLU A 157 18.86 -14.67 14.41
N LEU A 158 20.13 -14.49 14.77
CA LEU A 158 20.51 -13.74 15.97
C LEU A 158 20.18 -12.25 15.83
N GLU A 159 20.50 -11.64 14.68
CA GLU A 159 20.20 -10.24 14.40
C GLU A 159 18.69 -9.98 14.37
N GLY A 160 17.93 -10.85 13.69
CA GLY A 160 16.48 -10.79 13.64
C GLY A 160 15.87 -10.89 15.04
N ARG A 161 16.38 -11.79 15.90
CA ARG A 161 15.94 -11.88 17.30
C ARG A 161 16.21 -10.60 18.08
N ALA A 162 17.37 -9.98 17.90
CA ALA A 162 17.71 -8.73 18.57
C ALA A 162 16.74 -7.60 18.18
N LYS A 163 16.44 -7.45 16.88
CA LYS A 163 15.49 -6.42 16.39
C LYS A 163 14.06 -6.67 16.87
N LEU A 164 13.59 -7.92 16.83
CA LEU A 164 12.29 -8.31 17.40
C LEU A 164 12.18 -7.98 18.89
N THR A 165 13.27 -8.17 19.63
CA THR A 165 13.32 -7.86 21.07
C THR A 165 13.24 -6.35 21.29
N ALA A 166 13.98 -5.55 20.53
CA ALA A 166 13.95 -4.09 20.61
C ALA A 166 12.56 -3.50 20.30
N LEU A 167 11.86 -4.07 19.31
CA LEU A 167 10.46 -3.73 18.99
C LEU A 167 9.51 -4.10 20.14
N SER A 168 9.64 -5.33 20.66
CA SER A 168 8.80 -5.81 21.76
C SER A 168 8.96 -4.99 23.04
N GLU A 169 10.18 -4.51 23.35
CA GLU A 169 10.44 -3.62 24.49
C GLU A 169 9.73 -2.28 24.39
N ARG A 170 9.35 -1.87 23.17
CA ARG A 170 8.59 -0.65 22.87
C ARG A 170 7.09 -0.92 22.67
N GLY A 171 6.63 -2.14 22.98
CA GLY A 171 5.23 -2.53 22.88
C GLY A 171 4.78 -2.98 21.50
N PHE A 172 5.67 -3.07 20.52
CA PHE A 172 5.32 -3.57 19.19
C PHE A 172 5.26 -5.10 19.15
N VAL A 173 4.26 -5.61 18.45
CA VAL A 173 4.07 -6.99 18.08
C VAL A 173 4.33 -7.10 16.58
N VAL A 174 5.21 -8.03 16.19
CA VAL A 174 5.43 -8.38 14.80
C VAL A 174 4.59 -9.60 14.47
N SER A 175 3.80 -9.52 13.41
CA SER A 175 2.99 -10.63 12.90
C SER A 175 3.28 -10.83 11.41
N GLY A 176 3.23 -12.07 10.93
CA GLY A 176 3.46 -12.34 9.52
C GLY A 176 3.00 -13.70 9.04
N ALA A 177 2.95 -13.83 7.71
CA ALA A 177 2.62 -15.05 6.99
C ALA A 177 3.22 -15.01 5.58
N ALA A 178 3.41 -16.17 4.97
CA ALA A 178 3.76 -16.27 3.56
C ALA A 178 2.47 -16.35 2.76
N LEU A 179 2.34 -15.51 1.73
CA LEU A 179 1.18 -15.47 0.86
C LEU A 179 1.59 -15.86 -0.56
N ALA A 180 1.03 -16.96 -1.05
CA ALA A 180 1.16 -17.32 -2.46
C ALA A 180 0.17 -16.51 -3.28
N ILE A 181 0.65 -15.82 -4.31
CA ILE A 181 -0.17 -15.06 -5.24
C ILE A 181 0.21 -15.41 -6.67
N THR A 182 -0.71 -15.15 -7.60
CA THR A 182 -0.42 -15.10 -9.02
C THR A 182 -0.31 -13.64 -9.42
N ALA A 183 0.90 -13.21 -9.77
CA ALA A 183 1.20 -11.87 -10.23
C ALA A 183 1.01 -11.77 -11.75
N HIS A 184 0.71 -10.56 -12.21
CA HIS A 184 0.40 -10.27 -13.60
C HIS A 184 1.14 -8.99 -14.03
N GLU A 185 1.72 -9.02 -15.22
CA GLU A 185 2.18 -7.83 -15.93
C GLU A 185 1.14 -7.48 -16.99
N VAL A 186 0.57 -6.29 -16.88
CA VAL A 186 -0.49 -5.80 -17.77
C VAL A 186 -0.01 -4.49 -18.38
N ASP A 187 -0.09 -4.39 -19.70
CA ASP A 187 0.01 -3.10 -20.39
C ASP A 187 -1.38 -2.48 -20.36
N ASP A 188 -1.54 -1.57 -19.40
CA ASP A 188 -2.69 -0.68 -19.33
C ASP A 188 -2.22 0.68 -19.85
N ASP A 189 -2.56 0.96 -21.10
CA ASP A 189 -2.32 2.22 -21.78
C ASP A 189 -3.16 3.40 -21.19
N GLY A 190 -3.84 3.17 -20.06
CA GLY A 190 -4.55 4.18 -19.27
C GLY A 190 -5.78 4.74 -19.99
N GLY A 191 -6.25 4.05 -21.02
CA GLY A 191 -7.31 4.47 -21.93
C GLY A 191 -8.46 3.46 -22.05
N ALA A 192 -9.37 3.68 -22.99
CA ALA A 192 -10.51 2.79 -23.27
C ALA A 192 -10.11 1.48 -24.01
N GLY A 193 -8.81 1.13 -24.02
CA GLY A 193 -8.26 -0.06 -24.64
C GLY A 193 -8.55 -1.32 -23.83
N ILE A 194 -8.43 -2.48 -24.47
CA ILE A 194 -8.47 -3.77 -23.76
C ILE A 194 -7.09 -3.96 -23.15
N ALA A 195 -7.01 -3.98 -21.83
CA ALA A 195 -5.78 -4.27 -21.11
C ALA A 195 -5.19 -5.61 -21.58
N ILE A 196 -3.92 -5.60 -22.02
CA ILE A 196 -3.25 -6.79 -22.55
C ILE A 196 -2.39 -7.40 -21.44
N LEU A 197 -2.67 -8.65 -21.09
CA LEU A 197 -1.82 -9.44 -20.19
C LEU A 197 -0.54 -9.84 -20.92
N PHE A 198 0.60 -9.32 -20.46
CA PHE A 198 1.93 -9.61 -21.02
C PHE A 198 2.59 -10.81 -20.37
N ALA A 199 2.48 -10.93 -19.05
CA ALA A 199 3.05 -12.05 -18.31
C ALA A 199 2.22 -12.39 -17.07
N GLN A 200 2.29 -13.65 -16.67
CA GLN A 200 1.68 -14.16 -15.44
C GLN A 200 2.69 -15.11 -14.80
N TRP A 201 2.91 -14.98 -13.50
CA TRP A 201 3.79 -15.87 -12.74
C TRP A 201 3.26 -16.07 -11.32
N ASP A 202 3.56 -17.23 -10.75
CA ASP A 202 3.28 -17.49 -9.35
C ASP A 202 4.45 -16.99 -8.50
N GLU A 203 4.14 -16.28 -7.42
CA GLU A 203 5.13 -15.83 -6.45
C GLU A 203 4.65 -16.02 -5.01
N THR A 204 5.60 -16.16 -4.09
CA THR A 204 5.31 -16.17 -2.66
C THR A 204 5.87 -14.91 -2.04
N ILE A 205 5.02 -14.15 -1.36
CA ILE A 205 5.40 -12.89 -0.72
C ILE A 205 5.43 -13.07 0.79
N ALA A 206 6.44 -12.52 1.44
CA ALA A 206 6.49 -12.46 2.89
C ALA A 206 5.68 -11.26 3.34
N VAL A 207 4.61 -11.49 4.09
CA VAL A 207 3.78 -10.43 4.62
C VAL A 207 4.14 -10.21 6.08
N LEU A 208 4.54 -8.99 6.42
CA LEU A 208 4.87 -8.56 7.78
C LEU A 208 4.04 -7.33 8.17
N ARG A 209 3.53 -7.36 9.40
CA ARG A 209 2.83 -6.26 10.04
C ARG A 209 3.38 -6.01 11.43
N VAL A 210 3.63 -4.74 11.77
CA VAL A 210 4.17 -4.31 13.06
C VAL A 210 3.22 -3.33 13.73
N GLY A 211 2.74 -3.63 14.95
CA GLY A 211 1.73 -2.81 15.61
C GLY A 211 1.70 -2.97 17.12
N VAL A 212 0.96 -2.13 17.84
CA VAL A 212 0.91 -2.14 19.32
C VAL A 212 -0.02 -3.23 19.89
N GLY A 213 -0.48 -4.15 19.03
CA GLY A 213 -1.43 -5.23 19.33
C GLY A 213 -1.46 -6.30 18.23
N ARG A 214 -2.49 -7.16 18.24
CA ARG A 214 -2.68 -8.14 17.16
C ARG A 214 -3.00 -7.40 15.86
N THR A 215 -2.05 -7.37 14.94
CA THR A 215 -2.26 -6.78 13.62
C THR A 215 -3.01 -7.76 12.73
N LEU A 216 -4.18 -7.35 12.25
CA LEU A 216 -4.97 -8.07 11.26
C LEU A 216 -4.47 -7.68 9.87
N ASP A 217 -4.44 -8.64 8.95
CA ASP A 217 -4.02 -8.38 7.57
C ASP A 217 -4.89 -9.14 6.59
N ARG A 218 -5.02 -8.58 5.40
CA ARG A 218 -5.90 -9.10 4.34
C ARG A 218 -5.04 -9.74 3.26
N ALA A 219 -5.46 -10.89 2.72
CA ALA A 219 -4.77 -11.57 1.63
C ALA A 219 -4.98 -10.86 0.29
#